data_AF-A0A535EZH2-F1
#
_entry.id   AF-A0A535EZH2-F1
#
_cell.length_a   1.000
_cell.length_b   1.000
_cell.length_c   1.000
_cell.angle_alpha   90.00
_cell.angle_beta   90.00
_cell.angle_gamma   90.00
#
_symmetry.space_group_name_H-M   'P 1'
#
loop_
_entity.id
_entity.type
_entity.pdbx_description
1 polymer ?
#
loop_
_entity_poly.entity_id
_entity_poly.type
_entity_poly.pdbx_seq_one_letter_code
_entity_poly.pdbx_strand_id
1 'polypeptide(L)'
;MNDADRNFRDAVHAARLVDPSPTLRNLAVNTGLDYEEVVHYALVRYASSGAEALLALPPQALLELISARKAQDWAKVASLIDWLEAGFEGKVSG
;
A
#
# COMPACT_ATOMS: atom_id res chain seq x y z
N MET A 1 6.20 -3.61 31.36
CA MET A 1 5.55 -3.64 30.03
C MET A 1 4.47 -2.59 30.06
N ASN A 2 4.58 -1.57 29.21
CA ASN A 2 3.58 -0.50 29.17
C ASN A 2 2.35 -0.95 28.36
N ASP A 3 1.28 -0.16 28.37
CA ASP A 3 0.05 -0.53 27.66
C ASP A 3 0.22 -0.51 26.13
N ALA A 4 1.15 0.28 25.58
CA ALA A 4 1.45 0.27 24.15
C ALA A 4 2.10 -1.05 23.70
N ASP A 5 3.04 -1.58 24.49
CA ASP A 5 3.69 -2.88 24.23
C ASP A 5 2.65 -4.01 24.26
N ARG A 6 1.66 -3.93 25.17
CA ARG A 6 0.57 -4.89 25.27
C ARG A 6 -0.34 -4.84 24.03
N ASN A 7 -0.80 -3.65 23.66
CA ASN A 7 -1.64 -3.43 22.49
C ASN A 7 -0.96 -3.90 21.20
N PHE A 8 0.34 -3.63 21.06
CA PHE A 8 1.11 -4.10 19.91
C PHE A 8 1.19 -5.63 19.86
N ARG A 9 1.44 -6.29 21.00
CA ARG A 9 1.47 -7.76 21.06
C ARG A 9 0.12 -8.37 20.71
N ASP A 10 -0.97 -7.81 21.22
CA ASP A 10 -2.32 -8.28 20.91
C ASP A 10 -2.64 -8.12 19.42
N ALA A 11 -2.23 -7.01 18.80
CA ALA A 11 -2.33 -6.82 17.36
C ALA A 11 -1.53 -7.85 16.55
N VAL A 12 -0.29 -8.17 16.98
CA VAL A 12 0.53 -9.22 16.36
C VAL A 12 -0.13 -10.61 16.50
N HIS A 13 -0.75 -10.90 17.63
CA HIS A 13 -1.49 -12.14 17.82
C HIS A 13 -2.73 -12.22 16.92
N ALA A 14 -3.48 -11.12 16.80
CA ALA A 14 -4.65 -11.04 15.92
C ALA A 14 -4.28 -11.20 14.43
N ALA A 15 -3.12 -10.68 14.02
CA ALA A 15 -2.64 -10.80 12.63
C ALA A 15 -2.45 -12.26 12.18
N ARG A 16 -2.23 -13.20 13.11
CA ARG A 16 -2.09 -14.64 12.79
C ARG A 16 -3.37 -15.28 12.24
N LEU A 17 -4.51 -14.60 12.34
CA LEU A 17 -5.77 -15.07 11.77
C LEU A 17 -5.79 -15.01 10.24
N VAL A 18 -4.86 -14.26 9.65
CA VAL A 18 -4.72 -14.11 8.20
C VAL A 18 -3.35 -14.65 7.78
N ASP A 19 -3.35 -15.73 7.00
CA ASP A 19 -2.11 -16.25 6.39
C ASP A 19 -2.02 -15.81 4.92
N PRO A 20 -1.11 -14.87 4.58
CA PRO A 20 -0.91 -14.44 3.19
C PRO A 20 -0.10 -15.44 2.35
N SER A 21 0.49 -16.48 2.98
CA SER A 21 1.43 -17.39 2.32
C SER A 21 0.88 -18.09 1.07
N PRO A 22 -0.38 -18.55 1.01
CA PRO A 22 -0.93 -19.18 -0.19
C PRO A 22 -0.90 -18.23 -1.40
N THR A 23 -1.29 -16.98 -1.22
CA THR A 23 -1.28 -15.96 -2.28
C THR A 23 0.14 -15.68 -2.77
N LEU A 24 1.08 -15.50 -1.85
CA LEU A 24 2.48 -15.23 -2.19
C LEU A 24 3.15 -16.41 -2.88
N ARG A 25 2.82 -17.66 -2.49
CA ARG A 25 3.26 -18.88 -3.20
C ARG A 25 2.71 -18.94 -4.63
N ASN A 26 1.44 -18.66 -4.82
CA ASN A 26 0.84 -18.64 -6.16
C ASN A 26 1.49 -17.57 -7.05
N LEU A 27 1.77 -16.39 -6.48
CA LEU A 27 2.46 -15.33 -7.20
C LEU A 27 3.86 -15.77 -7.65
N ALA A 28 4.64 -16.36 -6.75
CA ALA A 28 5.96 -16.91 -7.05
C ALA A 28 5.93 -17.94 -8.19
N VAL A 29 5.01 -18.90 -8.13
CA VAL A 29 4.82 -19.91 -9.19
C VAL A 29 4.49 -19.26 -10.53
N ASN A 30 3.56 -18.30 -10.54
CA ASN A 30 3.09 -17.67 -11.77
C ASN A 30 4.12 -16.74 -12.41
N THR A 31 5.03 -16.16 -11.63
CA THR A 31 6.09 -15.27 -12.13
C THR A 31 7.42 -15.97 -12.36
N GLY A 32 7.57 -17.23 -11.90
CA GLY A 32 8.84 -17.94 -11.93
C GLY A 32 9.89 -17.37 -10.96
N LEU A 33 9.45 -16.67 -9.92
CA LEU A 33 10.33 -16.09 -8.89
C LEU A 33 10.38 -16.99 -7.67
N ASP A 34 11.41 -16.82 -6.84
CA ASP A 34 11.46 -17.52 -5.55
C ASP A 34 10.46 -16.91 -4.57
N TYR A 35 9.88 -17.77 -3.73
CA TYR A 35 8.90 -17.35 -2.72
C TYR A 35 9.45 -16.27 -1.79
N GLU A 36 10.73 -16.38 -1.40
CA GLU A 36 11.39 -15.40 -0.54
C GLU A 36 11.56 -14.03 -1.22
N GLU A 37 11.82 -13.99 -2.54
CA GLU A 37 11.91 -12.75 -3.31
C GLU A 37 10.57 -12.02 -3.33
N VAL A 38 9.48 -12.78 -3.53
CA VAL A 38 8.12 -12.25 -3.54
C VAL A 38 7.71 -11.73 -2.14
N VAL A 39 8.04 -12.46 -1.08
CA VAL A 39 7.81 -12.03 0.30
C VAL A 39 8.59 -10.76 0.60
N HIS A 40 9.88 -10.72 0.25
CA HIS A 40 10.74 -9.56 0.47
C HIS A 40 10.20 -8.33 -0.26
N TYR A 41 9.82 -8.48 -1.54
CA TYR A 41 9.20 -7.41 -2.31
C TYR A 41 7.91 -6.89 -1.66
N ALA A 42 7.02 -7.79 -1.20
CA ALA A 42 5.79 -7.40 -0.53
C ALA A 42 6.04 -6.63 0.78
N LEU A 43 7.03 -7.05 1.57
CA LEU A 43 7.43 -6.38 2.81
C LEU A 43 8.10 -5.02 2.55
N VAL A 44 8.99 -4.93 1.57
CA VAL A 44 9.62 -3.67 1.16
C VAL A 44 8.56 -2.69 0.68
N ARG A 45 7.59 -3.15 -0.13
CA ARG A 45 6.48 -2.32 -0.58
C ARG A 45 5.62 -1.86 0.60
N TYR A 46 5.29 -2.74 1.53
CA TYR A 46 4.54 -2.39 2.74
C TYR A 46 5.26 -1.35 3.60
N ALA A 47 6.54 -1.57 3.90
CA ALA A 47 7.33 -0.68 4.75
C ALA A 47 7.56 0.69 4.08
N SER A 48 7.80 0.70 2.76
CA SER A 48 8.07 1.92 1.99
C SER A 48 6.83 2.75 1.71
N SER A 49 5.64 2.13 1.71
CA SER A 49 4.39 2.83 1.39
C SER A 49 3.59 3.25 2.63
N GLY A 50 4.08 2.92 3.82
CA GLY A 50 3.25 2.90 5.02
C GLY A 50 2.16 1.82 4.93
N ALA A 51 1.51 1.53 6.06
CA ALA A 51 0.54 0.43 6.19
C ALA A 51 -0.69 0.50 5.25
N GLU A 52 -0.81 1.53 4.41
CA GLU A 52 -1.96 1.82 3.55
C GLU A 52 -1.93 1.09 2.20
N ALA A 53 -0.78 0.60 1.71
CA ALA A 53 -0.65 0.20 0.31
C ALA A 53 -0.94 -1.26 -0.07
N LEU A 54 -1.10 -2.19 0.88
CA LEU A 54 -1.44 -3.60 0.57
C LEU A 54 -2.93 -3.92 0.71
N LEU A 55 -3.72 -3.04 1.34
CA LEU A 55 -5.19 -3.14 1.38
C LEU A 55 -5.88 -2.16 0.40
N ALA A 56 -5.13 -1.25 -0.21
CA ALA A 56 -5.65 -0.27 -1.16
C ALA A 56 -5.42 -0.70 -2.62
N LEU A 57 -6.37 -1.43 -3.18
CA LEU A 57 -6.84 -1.15 -4.55
C LEU A 57 -7.16 0.34 -4.59
N PRO A 58 -6.52 1.21 -5.40
CA PRO A 58 -6.34 2.63 -5.11
C PRO A 58 -7.68 3.38 -4.99
N PRO A 59 -8.17 3.77 -3.77
CA PRO A 59 -9.39 4.55 -3.69
C PRO A 59 -9.15 5.94 -3.12
N GLN A 60 -8.18 6.17 -2.22
CA GLN A 60 -8.19 7.36 -1.39
C GLN A 60 -7.86 8.63 -2.19
N ALA A 61 -6.74 8.65 -2.93
CA ALA A 61 -6.41 9.78 -3.80
C ALA A 61 -7.49 10.04 -4.87
N LEU A 62 -8.13 8.97 -5.39
CA LEU A 62 -9.23 9.08 -6.36
C LEU A 62 -10.52 9.63 -5.72
N LEU A 63 -10.86 9.19 -4.51
CA LEU A 63 -12.00 9.68 -3.74
C LEU A 63 -11.80 11.15 -3.35
N GLU A 64 -10.59 11.54 -2.98
CA GLU A 64 -10.23 12.92 -2.69
C GLU A 64 -10.30 13.81 -3.93
N LEU A 65 -9.83 13.32 -5.08
CA LEU A 65 -9.96 14.02 -6.36
C LEU A 65 -11.43 14.20 -6.75
N ILE A 66 -12.26 13.15 -6.63
CA ILE A 66 -13.70 13.20 -6.90
C ILE A 66 -14.40 14.17 -5.95
N SER A 67 -14.04 14.16 -4.67
CA SER A 67 -14.60 15.06 -3.65
C SER A 67 -14.23 16.51 -3.93
N ALA A 68 -12.95 16.80 -4.20
CA ALA A 68 -12.48 18.14 -4.54
C ALA A 68 -13.15 18.68 -5.82
N ARG A 69 -13.29 17.84 -6.86
CA ARG A 69 -14.03 18.19 -8.09
C ARG A 69 -15.49 18.55 -7.80
N LYS A 70 -16.18 17.75 -6.98
CA LYS A 70 -17.58 18.02 -6.59
C LYS A 70 -17.72 19.31 -5.79
N ALA A 71 -16.72 19.63 -4.96
CA ALA A 71 -16.66 20.86 -4.18
C ALA A 71 -16.17 22.08 -4.99
N GLN A 72 -15.79 21.90 -6.25
CA GLN A 72 -15.16 22.93 -7.09
C GLN A 72 -13.87 23.53 -6.46
N ASP A 73 -13.18 22.75 -5.63
CA ASP A 73 -11.88 23.09 -5.06
C ASP A 73 -10.78 22.79 -6.09
N TRP A 74 -10.67 23.67 -7.09
CA TRP A 74 -9.76 23.48 -8.22
C TRP A 74 -8.29 23.52 -7.83
N ALA A 75 -7.95 24.22 -6.74
CA ALA A 75 -6.58 24.25 -6.21
C ALA A 75 -6.18 22.85 -5.71
N LYS A 76 -7.05 22.21 -4.93
CA LYS A 76 -6.82 20.85 -4.45
C LYS A 76 -6.84 19.82 -5.58
N VAL A 77 -7.70 19.99 -6.59
CA VAL A 77 -7.70 19.15 -7.79
C VAL A 77 -6.35 19.23 -8.50
N ALA A 78 -5.82 20.43 -8.73
CA ALA A 78 -4.51 20.63 -9.37
C ALA A 78 -3.39 19.97 -8.56
N SER A 79 -3.32 20.21 -7.24
CA SER A 79 -2.28 19.62 -6.39
C SER A 79 -2.32 18.09 -6.35
N LEU A 80 -3.51 17.48 -6.40
CA LEU A 80 -3.66 16.02 -6.47
C LEU A 80 -3.20 15.47 -7.82
N ILE A 81 -3.45 16.20 -8.92
CA ILE A 81 -2.96 15.84 -10.26
C ILE A 81 -1.43 15.97 -10.32
N ASP A 82 -0.87 17.08 -9.86
CA ASP A 82 0.58 17.32 -9.83
C ASP A 82 1.31 16.21 -9.04
N TRP A 83 0.74 15.80 -7.90
CA TRP A 83 1.27 14.71 -7.08
C TRP A 83 1.21 13.35 -7.80
N LEU A 84 0.10 13.07 -8.50
CA LEU A 84 -0.04 11.85 -9.30
C LEU A 84 0.94 11.84 -10.48
N GLU A 85 1.08 12.95 -11.20
CA GLU A 85 2.01 13.12 -12.32
C GLU A 85 3.46 12.94 -11.88
N ALA A 86 3.87 13.57 -10.78
CA ALA A 86 5.20 13.38 -10.19
C ALA A 86 5.47 11.90 -9.84
N GLY A 87 4.45 11.17 -9.38
CA GLY A 87 4.52 9.72 -9.12
C GLY A 87 4.64 8.85 -10.38
N PHE A 88 4.19 9.35 -11.54
CA PHE A 88 4.34 8.69 -12.84
C PHE A 88 5.68 9.02 -13.51
N GLU A 89 6.15 10.27 -13.45
CA GLU A 89 7.44 10.68 -14.03
C GLU A 89 8.63 9.99 -13.36
N GLY A 90 8.55 9.73 -12.05
CA GLY A 90 9.55 8.95 -11.32
C GLY A 90 9.67 7.47 -11.72
N LYS A 91 8.79 6.97 -12.61
CA LYS A 91 8.81 5.58 -13.12
C LYS A 91 9.30 5.43 -14.56
N VAL A 92 9.59 6.51 -15.29
CA VAL A 92 10.02 6.45 -16.71
C VAL A 92 11.53 6.67 -16.87
N SER A 93 12.27 6.92 -15.79
CA SER A 93 13.75 6.86 -15.78
C SER A 93 14.23 5.62 -15.05
N GLY A 94 14.25 4.48 -15.74
CA GLY A 94 14.71 3.19 -15.23
C GLY A 94 14.43 2.06 -16.20
#